data_AF-A0AAU5SV95-F1
#
_entry.id   AF-A0AAU5SV95-F1
#
_cell.length_a   1.000
_cell.length_b   1.000
_cell.length_c   1.000
_cell.angle_alpha   90.00
_cell.angle_beta   90.00
_cell.angle_gamma   90.00
#
_symmetry.space_group_name_H-M   'P 1'
#
loop_
_entity.id
_entity.type
_entity.pdbx_description
1 polymer ?
#
loop_
_entity_poly.entity_id
_entity_poly.type
_entity_poly.pdbx_seq_one_letter_code
_entity_poly.pdbx_strand_id
1 'polypeptide(L)'
;MTSVFLAGESTVCDRQRSRAPMAGWGQALPLFLHGPAVINCARAGASSTSFVQRGRLGWILEQITPGDLLLISFGLNDMKPGEDVFAAPFERFQANLRHYVNEARDRGAHPVLVTPHERRVFDRFGNMRRPLHLYPAAMREVAVRLSVPLIDLNEWSVAWWRQAGPEGTRAVFLHLAPGEHPNYPEGVADNTHLRDAGAIECARFVANEMRARVLLPAACFRNVETALDPARALEFPDDAAFAYLTKTRTTGGRR
;
A
#
# COMPACT_ATOMS: atom_id res chain seq x y z
N MET A 1 -12.66 -18.20 7.67
CA MET A 1 -12.97 -16.75 7.63
C MET A 1 -11.97 -16.15 6.64
N THR A 2 -12.44 -15.48 5.59
CA THR A 2 -11.56 -14.93 4.55
C THR A 2 -10.60 -13.90 5.14
N SER A 3 -9.32 -14.00 4.82
CA SER A 3 -8.30 -13.02 5.18
C SER A 3 -7.88 -12.19 3.96
N VAL A 4 -7.41 -10.97 4.21
CA VAL A 4 -6.88 -10.05 3.20
C VAL A 4 -5.41 -9.82 3.51
N PHE A 5 -4.53 -10.48 2.76
CA PHE A 5 -3.08 -10.30 2.87
C PHE A 5 -2.62 -9.12 2.01
N LEU A 6 -1.74 -8.28 2.55
CA LEU A 6 -1.15 -7.16 1.81
C LEU A 6 0.34 -7.40 1.57
N ALA A 7 0.73 -7.48 0.31
CA ALA A 7 2.12 -7.44 -0.13
C ALA A 7 2.42 -6.07 -0.74
N GLY A 8 3.38 -5.35 -0.16
CA GLY A 8 3.70 -4.03 -0.66
C GLY A 8 4.83 -3.33 0.06
N GLU A 9 4.94 -2.03 -0.21
CA GLU A 9 6.04 -1.19 0.23
C GLU A 9 5.66 -0.17 1.31
N SER A 10 6.43 0.93 1.44
CA SER A 10 6.31 1.90 2.53
C SER A 10 5.00 2.68 2.58
N THR A 11 4.25 2.72 1.48
CA THR A 11 2.96 3.40 1.34
C THR A 11 1.79 2.48 1.69
N VAL A 12 2.05 1.18 1.86
CA VAL A 12 1.06 0.17 2.28
C VAL A 12 1.28 -0.21 3.74
N CYS A 13 2.53 -0.25 4.20
CA CYS A 13 2.89 -0.84 5.49
C CYS A 13 2.35 -0.09 6.71
N ASP A 14 2.19 -0.85 7.79
CA ASP A 14 1.98 -0.28 9.12
C ASP A 14 3.18 0.59 9.53
N ARG A 15 2.93 1.55 10.41
CA ARG A 15 3.95 2.41 11.02
C ARG A 15 3.77 2.40 12.53
N GLN A 16 4.90 2.31 13.22
CA GLN A 16 4.89 2.38 14.68
C GLN A 16 4.50 3.78 15.19
N ARG A 17 4.11 3.86 16.47
CA ARG A 17 3.71 5.09 17.16
C ARG A 17 4.75 6.20 17.08
N SER A 18 6.04 5.89 17.13
CA SER A 18 7.11 6.88 16.96
C SER A 18 7.21 7.48 15.55
N ARG A 19 6.46 6.95 14.59
CA ARG A 19 6.35 7.48 13.22
C ARG A 19 5.01 8.16 12.95
N ALA A 20 4.06 8.17 13.88
CA ALA A 20 2.81 8.90 13.71
C ALA A 20 3.09 10.40 13.41
N PRO A 21 2.36 11.05 12.48
CA PRO A 21 1.17 10.53 11.80
C PRO A 21 1.45 9.79 10.48
N MET A 22 2.70 9.47 10.14
CA MET A 22 3.02 8.74 8.90
C MET A 22 2.33 7.38 8.90
N ALA A 23 1.56 7.05 7.85
CA ALA A 23 0.86 5.78 7.76
C ALA A 23 0.79 5.25 6.32
N GLY A 24 0.71 3.93 6.17
CA GLY A 24 0.36 3.31 4.90
C GLY A 24 -1.15 3.11 4.77
N TRP A 25 -1.68 3.10 3.55
CA TRP A 25 -3.12 2.83 3.34
C TRP A 25 -3.51 1.42 3.80
N GLY A 26 -2.59 0.45 3.79
CA GLY A 26 -2.85 -0.89 4.31
C GLY A 26 -3.09 -0.92 5.82
N GLN A 27 -2.49 0.01 6.58
CA GLN A 27 -2.74 0.20 8.01
C GLN A 27 -4.16 0.73 8.28
N ALA A 28 -4.69 1.52 7.36
CA ALA A 28 -6.03 2.12 7.47
C ALA A 28 -7.15 1.24 6.89
N LEU A 29 -6.83 0.26 6.04
CA LEU A 29 -7.81 -0.66 5.43
C LEU A 29 -8.76 -1.36 6.43
N PRO A 30 -8.33 -1.80 7.63
CA PRO A 30 -9.22 -2.39 8.63
C PRO A 30 -10.37 -1.48 9.08
N LEU A 31 -10.25 -0.16 8.92
CA LEU A 31 -11.33 0.79 9.22
C LEU A 31 -12.55 0.59 8.32
N PHE A 32 -12.34 0.04 7.13
CA PHE A 32 -13.35 -0.12 6.09
C PHE A 32 -13.84 -1.56 5.91
N LEU A 33 -13.22 -2.52 6.60
CA LEU A 33 -13.58 -3.93 6.54
C LEU A 33 -14.14 -4.44 7.88
N HIS A 34 -15.11 -5.34 7.81
CA HIS A 34 -15.71 -6.04 8.93
C HIS A 34 -15.84 -7.53 8.60
N GLY A 35 -15.33 -8.40 9.48
CA GLY A 35 -15.26 -9.84 9.24
C GLY A 35 -13.85 -10.25 8.79
N PRO A 36 -13.40 -9.94 7.56
CA PRO A 36 -12.08 -10.35 7.10
C PRO A 36 -10.94 -9.77 7.96
N ALA A 37 -9.98 -10.62 8.30
CA ALA A 37 -8.75 -10.18 8.95
C ALA A 37 -7.81 -9.56 7.90
N VAL A 38 -7.31 -8.35 8.17
CA VAL A 38 -6.29 -7.71 7.32
C VAL A 38 -4.91 -8.03 7.86
N ILE A 39 -4.09 -8.71 7.05
CA ILE A 39 -2.75 -9.15 7.42
C ILE A 39 -1.74 -8.36 6.58
N ASN A 40 -1.32 -7.22 7.13
CA ASN A 40 -0.44 -6.29 6.43
C ASN A 40 1.04 -6.74 6.46
N CYS A 41 1.50 -7.46 5.44
CA CYS A 41 2.89 -7.92 5.35
C CYS A 41 3.82 -6.92 4.67
N ALA A 42 3.30 -5.77 4.21
CA ALA A 42 4.05 -4.76 3.52
C ALA A 42 5.22 -4.23 4.35
N ARG A 43 6.27 -3.77 3.67
CA ARG A 43 7.52 -3.36 4.32
C ARG A 43 8.10 -2.11 3.69
N ALA A 44 8.41 -1.13 4.53
CA ALA A 44 9.14 0.05 4.10
C ALA A 44 10.47 -0.31 3.41
N GLY A 45 10.71 0.27 2.23
CA GLY A 45 11.88 0.02 1.41
C GLY A 45 11.89 -1.31 0.64
N ALA A 46 10.80 -2.09 0.68
CA ALA A 46 10.67 -3.28 -0.15
C ALA A 46 10.28 -2.91 -1.59
N SER A 47 10.77 -3.68 -2.54
CA SER A 47 10.36 -3.71 -3.94
C SER A 47 9.68 -5.05 -4.25
N SER A 48 9.09 -5.19 -5.44
CA SER A 48 8.52 -6.47 -5.87
C SER A 48 9.55 -7.61 -5.86
N THR A 49 10.83 -7.30 -6.10
CA THR A 49 11.95 -8.25 -5.97
C THR A 49 12.33 -8.53 -4.52
N SER A 50 12.74 -7.50 -3.77
CA SER A 50 13.34 -7.70 -2.45
C SER A 50 12.34 -8.27 -1.44
N PHE A 51 11.04 -8.07 -1.65
CA PHE A 51 10.00 -8.66 -0.82
C PHE A 51 9.96 -10.20 -0.95
N VAL A 52 10.19 -10.74 -2.14
CA VAL A 52 10.35 -12.20 -2.34
C VAL A 52 11.67 -12.68 -1.74
N GLN A 53 12.78 -12.04 -2.09
CA GLN A 53 14.12 -12.44 -1.64
C GLN A 53 14.24 -12.46 -0.11
N ARG A 54 13.57 -11.54 0.59
CA ARG A 54 13.56 -11.46 2.06
C ARG A 54 12.53 -12.39 2.72
N GLY A 55 11.93 -13.32 1.97
CA GLY A 55 11.05 -14.35 2.50
C GLY A 55 9.67 -13.85 2.93
N ARG A 56 9.26 -12.63 2.59
CA ARG A 56 7.94 -12.11 2.98
C ARG A 56 6.82 -12.72 2.16
N LEU A 57 7.02 -12.87 0.84
CA LEU A 57 6.08 -13.59 0.01
C LEU A 57 5.98 -15.05 0.47
N GLY A 58 7.11 -15.72 0.69
CA GLY A 58 7.13 -17.09 1.22
C GLY A 58 6.33 -17.23 2.53
N TRP A 59 6.47 -16.29 3.47
CA TRP A 59 5.66 -16.30 4.69
C TRP A 59 4.17 -16.18 4.41
N ILE A 60 3.74 -15.25 3.54
CA ILE A 60 2.31 -15.13 3.14
C ILE A 60 1.83 -16.46 2.59
N LEU A 61 2.61 -17.07 1.70
CA LEU A 61 2.29 -18.32 1.02
C LEU A 61 2.21 -19.53 1.97
N GLU A 62 2.85 -19.49 3.13
CA GLU A 62 2.70 -20.50 4.19
C GLU A 62 1.42 -20.30 5.04
N GLN A 63 0.86 -19.09 5.05
CA GLN A 63 -0.31 -18.74 5.88
C GLN A 63 -1.61 -18.63 5.08
N ILE A 64 -1.53 -18.32 3.79
CA ILE A 64 -2.69 -18.05 2.94
C ILE A 64 -3.44 -19.35 2.62
N THR A 65 -4.76 -19.28 2.65
CA THR A 65 -5.65 -20.42 2.43
C THR A 65 -6.61 -20.18 1.25
N PRO A 66 -7.23 -21.24 0.68
CA PRO A 66 -8.18 -21.08 -0.40
C PRO A 66 -9.32 -20.11 -0.05
N GLY A 67 -9.58 -19.16 -0.95
CA GLY A 67 -10.59 -18.12 -0.76
C GLY A 67 -10.05 -16.79 -0.20
N ASP A 68 -8.84 -16.76 0.36
CA ASP A 68 -8.22 -15.51 0.83
C ASP A 68 -7.88 -14.56 -0.33
N LEU A 69 -7.75 -13.26 -0.02
CA LEU A 69 -7.26 -12.26 -0.96
C LEU A 69 -5.77 -11.97 -0.75
N LEU A 70 -5.02 -11.77 -1.84
CA LEU A 70 -3.67 -11.19 -1.81
C LEU A 70 -3.64 -9.88 -2.61
N LEU A 71 -3.60 -8.73 -1.94
CA LEU A 71 -3.42 -7.43 -2.56
C LEU A 71 -1.93 -7.14 -2.74
N ILE A 72 -1.52 -6.85 -3.98
CA ILE A 72 -0.12 -6.68 -4.38
C ILE A 72 0.08 -5.24 -4.88
N SER A 73 0.92 -4.47 -4.17
CA SER A 73 1.15 -3.05 -4.45
C SER A 73 2.63 -2.66 -4.35
N PHE A 74 3.28 -2.54 -5.51
CA PHE A 74 4.69 -2.18 -5.65
C PHE A 74 4.91 -1.22 -6.83
N GLY A 75 6.06 -0.53 -6.83
CA GLY A 75 6.53 0.29 -7.95
C GLY A 75 7.38 1.49 -7.53
N LEU A 76 7.16 2.08 -6.35
CA LEU A 76 7.90 3.27 -5.89
C LEU A 76 9.36 2.95 -5.56
N ASN A 77 9.65 1.77 -5.03
CA ASN A 77 11.01 1.31 -4.78
C ASN A 77 11.62 0.60 -5.99
N ASP A 78 10.83 -0.10 -6.80
CA ASP A 78 11.29 -0.83 -7.98
C ASP A 78 12.00 0.06 -9.02
N MET A 79 11.71 1.37 -9.02
CA MET A 79 12.37 2.37 -9.85
C MET A 79 13.73 2.85 -9.32
N LYS A 80 14.07 2.54 -8.07
CA LYS A 80 15.31 3.02 -7.44
C LYS A 80 16.49 2.17 -7.90
N PRO A 81 17.68 2.78 -8.08
CA PRO A 81 18.89 2.02 -8.39
C PRO A 81 19.24 1.08 -7.23
N GLY A 82 19.82 -0.07 -7.56
CA GLY A 82 20.27 -1.10 -6.62
C GLY A 82 19.89 -2.50 -7.09
N GLU A 83 20.83 -3.44 -7.02
CA GLU A 83 20.68 -4.80 -7.61
C GLU A 83 19.49 -5.58 -7.05
N ASP A 84 19.23 -5.45 -5.75
CA ASP A 84 18.14 -6.15 -5.06
C ASP A 84 16.80 -5.42 -5.10
N VAL A 85 16.78 -4.19 -5.59
CA VAL A 85 15.58 -3.33 -5.52
C VAL A 85 15.05 -3.01 -6.91
N PHE A 86 15.93 -2.68 -7.86
CA PHE A 86 15.56 -2.28 -9.21
C PHE A 86 14.88 -3.41 -9.99
N ALA A 87 13.76 -3.07 -10.62
CA ALA A 87 13.07 -3.95 -11.55
C ALA A 87 12.51 -3.13 -12.71
N ALA A 88 13.04 -3.34 -13.93
CA ALA A 88 12.58 -2.61 -15.11
C ALA A 88 11.07 -2.87 -15.37
N PRO A 89 10.26 -1.83 -15.68
CA PRO A 89 8.80 -1.90 -15.68
C PRO A 89 8.22 -3.05 -16.51
N PHE A 90 8.54 -3.14 -17.80
CA PHE A 90 7.98 -4.13 -18.74
C PHE A 90 8.77 -5.44 -18.80
N GLU A 91 9.71 -5.64 -17.88
CA GLU A 91 10.58 -6.82 -17.83
C GLU A 91 10.47 -7.47 -16.45
N ARG A 92 11.46 -7.24 -15.58
CA ARG A 92 11.57 -7.85 -14.25
C ARG A 92 10.38 -7.50 -13.37
N PHE A 93 9.89 -6.26 -13.41
CA PHE A 93 8.76 -5.86 -12.58
C PHE A 93 7.49 -6.63 -12.95
N GLN A 94 7.13 -6.73 -14.23
CA GLN A 94 6.02 -7.59 -14.64
C GLN A 94 6.28 -9.07 -14.31
N ALA A 95 7.51 -9.56 -14.50
CA ALA A 95 7.87 -10.95 -14.16
C ALA A 95 7.62 -11.23 -12.67
N ASN A 96 8.02 -10.32 -11.80
CA ASN A 96 7.74 -10.41 -10.37
C ASN A 96 6.23 -10.42 -10.13
N LEU A 97 5.46 -9.44 -10.65
CA LEU A 97 4.00 -9.39 -10.46
C LEU A 97 3.31 -10.68 -10.90
N ARG A 98 3.70 -11.27 -12.04
CA ARG A 98 3.18 -12.57 -12.50
C ARG A 98 3.48 -13.68 -11.49
N HIS A 99 4.67 -13.70 -10.89
CA HIS A 99 5.03 -14.65 -9.85
C HIS A 99 4.12 -14.53 -8.61
N TYR A 100 3.87 -13.32 -8.09
CA TYR A 100 2.92 -13.14 -6.96
C TYR A 100 1.52 -13.66 -7.30
N VAL A 101 1.03 -13.35 -8.51
CA VAL A 101 -0.30 -13.77 -8.98
C VAL A 101 -0.40 -15.29 -9.06
N ASN A 102 0.59 -15.94 -9.67
CA ASN A 102 0.58 -17.39 -9.84
C ASN A 102 0.69 -18.12 -8.50
N GLU A 103 1.62 -17.72 -7.63
CA GLU A 103 1.79 -18.35 -6.31
C GLU A 103 0.54 -18.26 -5.41
N ALA A 104 -0.21 -17.16 -5.51
CA ALA A 104 -1.49 -17.02 -4.82
C ALA A 104 -2.55 -17.96 -5.40
N ARG A 105 -2.66 -18.02 -6.74
CA ARG A 105 -3.61 -18.91 -7.43
C ARG A 105 -3.33 -20.38 -7.15
N ASP A 106 -2.06 -20.78 -7.12
CA ASP A 106 -1.64 -22.15 -6.83
C ASP A 106 -2.05 -22.59 -5.41
N ARG A 107 -2.34 -21.65 -4.51
CA ARG A 107 -2.88 -21.88 -3.16
C ARG A 107 -4.38 -21.67 -3.04
N GLY A 108 -5.08 -21.47 -4.15
CA GLY A 108 -6.52 -21.20 -4.18
C GLY A 108 -6.90 -19.81 -3.67
N ALA A 109 -5.94 -18.90 -3.51
CA ALA A 109 -6.19 -17.52 -3.13
C ALA A 109 -6.45 -16.63 -4.36
N HIS A 110 -7.08 -15.49 -4.14
CA HIS A 110 -7.46 -14.54 -5.19
C HIS A 110 -6.51 -13.33 -5.18
N PRO A 111 -5.59 -13.23 -6.15
CA PRO A 111 -4.69 -12.10 -6.25
C PRO A 111 -5.40 -10.86 -6.82
N VAL A 112 -5.05 -9.69 -6.29
CA VAL A 112 -5.56 -8.38 -6.70
C VAL A 112 -4.36 -7.45 -6.86
N LEU A 113 -4.23 -6.82 -8.02
CA LEU A 113 -3.19 -5.82 -8.24
C LEU A 113 -3.72 -4.45 -7.81
N VAL A 114 -2.91 -3.70 -7.07
CA VAL A 114 -3.21 -2.33 -6.65
C VAL A 114 -2.04 -1.46 -7.07
N THR A 115 -2.26 -0.56 -8.02
CA THR A 115 -1.19 0.37 -8.44
C THR A 115 -0.79 1.25 -7.26
N PRO A 116 0.50 1.55 -7.03
CA PRO A 116 0.87 2.51 -6.00
C PRO A 116 0.32 3.90 -6.33
N HIS A 117 -0.07 4.64 -5.29
CA HIS A 117 -0.42 6.04 -5.44
C HIS A 117 0.80 6.82 -6.01
N GLU A 118 0.59 7.81 -6.89
CA GLU A 118 1.66 8.73 -7.38
C GLU A 118 2.33 9.51 -6.23
N ARG A 119 3.52 10.05 -6.48
CA ARG A 119 4.18 10.95 -5.52
C ARG A 119 3.69 12.39 -5.67
N ARG A 120 3.80 13.16 -4.59
CA ARG A 120 3.57 14.61 -4.57
C ARG A 120 4.70 15.35 -5.28
N VAL A 121 4.63 15.47 -6.61
CA VAL A 121 5.62 16.24 -7.38
C VAL A 121 4.89 17.25 -8.25
N PHE A 122 5.21 18.53 -8.04
CA PHE A 122 4.68 19.64 -8.81
C PHE A 122 5.85 20.43 -9.41
N ASP A 123 5.66 20.98 -10.60
CA ASP A 123 6.60 21.98 -11.13
C ASP A 123 6.36 23.37 -10.53
N ARG A 124 7.20 24.34 -10.94
CA ARG A 124 7.14 25.72 -10.48
C ARG A 124 5.82 26.44 -10.76
N PHE A 125 4.99 25.90 -11.65
CA PHE A 125 3.68 26.46 -12.00
C PHE A 125 2.53 25.72 -11.31
N GLY A 126 2.83 24.76 -10.43
CA GLY A 126 1.82 23.96 -9.74
C GLY A 126 1.27 22.81 -10.58
N ASN A 127 1.87 22.49 -11.74
CA ASN A 127 1.43 21.35 -12.53
C ASN A 127 1.99 20.04 -11.95
N MET A 128 1.11 19.08 -11.71
CA MET A 128 1.49 17.77 -11.21
C MET A 128 2.35 17.00 -12.23
N ARG A 129 3.43 16.38 -11.75
CA ARG A 129 4.30 15.47 -12.50
C ARG A 129 4.01 14.01 -12.13
N ARG A 130 4.44 13.07 -12.99
CA ARG A 130 4.22 11.62 -12.82
C ARG A 130 5.54 10.85 -12.68
N PRO A 131 6.21 10.94 -11.53
CA PRO A 131 7.50 10.27 -11.31
C PRO A 131 7.42 8.75 -11.28
N LEU A 132 6.24 8.12 -11.14
CA LEU A 132 6.11 6.66 -11.28
C LEU A 132 6.29 6.16 -12.72
N HIS A 133 6.34 7.05 -13.70
CA HIS A 133 6.62 6.74 -15.10
C HIS A 133 5.77 5.56 -15.62
N LEU A 134 6.41 4.46 -16.01
CA LEU A 134 5.80 3.32 -16.70
C LEU A 134 5.35 2.21 -15.74
N TYR A 135 5.62 2.30 -14.44
CA TYR A 135 5.26 1.24 -13.49
C TYR A 135 3.75 0.98 -13.38
N PRO A 136 2.88 2.00 -13.29
CA PRO A 136 1.43 1.78 -13.29
C PRO A 136 0.95 1.14 -14.60
N ALA A 137 1.49 1.56 -15.74
CA ALA A 137 1.16 0.98 -17.05
C ALA A 137 1.59 -0.49 -17.15
N ALA A 138 2.79 -0.82 -16.68
CA ALA A 138 3.28 -2.19 -16.64
C ALA A 138 2.41 -3.09 -15.75
N MET A 139 1.93 -2.59 -14.60
CA MET A 139 1.03 -3.34 -13.72
C MET A 139 -0.36 -3.54 -14.37
N ARG A 140 -0.93 -2.51 -15.01
CA ARG A 140 -2.19 -2.62 -15.76
C ARG A 140 -2.13 -3.70 -16.83
N GLU A 141 -1.02 -3.76 -17.56
CA GLU A 141 -0.83 -4.78 -18.58
C GLU A 141 -0.78 -6.19 -18.00
N VAL A 142 -0.11 -6.40 -16.85
CA VAL A 142 -0.16 -7.71 -16.15
C VAL A 142 -1.59 -8.04 -15.73
N ALA A 143 -2.35 -7.06 -15.23
CA ALA A 143 -3.72 -7.27 -14.80
C ALA A 143 -4.61 -7.79 -15.95
N VAL A 144 -4.51 -7.15 -17.12
CA VAL A 144 -5.22 -7.57 -18.33
C VAL A 144 -4.74 -8.94 -18.80
N ARG A 145 -3.43 -9.14 -18.95
CA ARG A 145 -2.85 -10.40 -19.48
C ARG A 145 -3.17 -11.61 -18.63
N LEU A 146 -3.22 -11.45 -17.31
CA LEU A 146 -3.51 -12.54 -16.38
C LEU A 146 -4.97 -12.60 -15.94
N SER A 147 -5.83 -11.69 -16.41
CA SER A 147 -7.23 -11.57 -15.96
C SER A 147 -7.35 -11.50 -14.43
N VAL A 148 -6.57 -10.63 -13.79
CA VAL A 148 -6.67 -10.36 -12.35
C VAL A 148 -7.29 -8.98 -12.11
N PRO A 149 -8.13 -8.82 -11.06
CA PRO A 149 -8.67 -7.51 -10.72
C PRO A 149 -7.56 -6.48 -10.47
N LEU A 150 -7.77 -5.27 -10.98
CA LEU A 150 -6.93 -4.11 -10.73
C LEU A 150 -7.71 -3.03 -9.99
N ILE A 151 -7.12 -2.51 -8.91
CA ILE A 151 -7.52 -1.29 -8.24
C ILE A 151 -6.53 -0.19 -8.63
N ASP A 152 -6.98 0.77 -9.45
CA ASP A 152 -6.13 1.82 -10.02
C ASP A 152 -6.01 3.02 -9.09
N LEU A 153 -5.43 2.78 -7.91
CA LEU A 153 -5.15 3.83 -6.93
C LEU A 153 -4.25 4.92 -7.52
N ASN A 154 -3.43 4.65 -8.55
CA ASN A 154 -2.59 5.62 -9.21
C ASN A 154 -3.39 6.67 -9.99
N GLU A 155 -4.30 6.28 -10.90
CA GLU A 155 -5.11 7.26 -11.63
C GLU A 155 -6.02 8.04 -10.69
N TRP A 156 -6.67 7.36 -9.74
CA TRP A 156 -7.55 8.03 -8.76
C TRP A 156 -6.80 9.09 -7.98
N SER A 157 -5.63 8.73 -7.47
CA SER A 157 -4.85 9.66 -6.66
C SER A 157 -4.27 10.80 -7.50
N VAL A 158 -3.84 10.58 -8.75
CA VAL A 158 -3.47 11.65 -9.71
C VAL A 158 -4.58 12.67 -9.89
N ALA A 159 -5.82 12.22 -10.07
CA ALA A 159 -6.97 13.12 -10.16
C ALA A 159 -7.13 13.94 -8.88
N TRP A 160 -7.02 13.30 -7.72
CA TRP A 160 -7.16 13.96 -6.42
C TRP A 160 -6.05 14.99 -6.16
N TRP A 161 -4.78 14.65 -6.34
CA TRP A 161 -3.69 15.61 -6.12
C TRP A 161 -3.71 16.76 -7.10
N ARG A 162 -4.14 16.53 -8.35
CA ARG A 162 -4.34 17.61 -9.33
C ARG A 162 -5.43 18.58 -8.85
N GLN A 163 -6.53 18.07 -8.30
CA GLN A 163 -7.60 18.90 -7.76
C GLN A 163 -7.17 19.65 -6.49
N ALA A 164 -6.46 18.98 -5.58
CA ALA A 164 -6.02 19.57 -4.32
C ALA A 164 -4.88 20.58 -4.48
N GLY A 165 -4.05 20.42 -5.51
CA GLY A 165 -2.91 21.28 -5.80
C GLY A 165 -1.77 21.20 -4.75
N PRO A 166 -0.70 21.99 -4.93
CA PRO A 166 0.46 21.95 -4.04
C PRO A 166 0.10 22.14 -2.55
N GLU A 167 -0.73 23.12 -2.23
CA GLU A 167 -1.08 23.40 -0.83
C GLU A 167 -2.05 22.38 -0.25
N GLY A 168 -3.13 22.02 -0.96
CA GLY A 168 -4.10 21.05 -0.47
C GLY A 168 -3.51 19.66 -0.23
N THR A 169 -2.51 19.27 -1.00
CA THR A 169 -1.82 17.98 -0.81
C THR A 169 -0.93 17.92 0.44
N ARG A 170 -0.63 19.04 1.11
CA ARG A 170 0.11 19.02 2.38
C ARG A 170 -0.67 18.33 3.51
N ALA A 171 -2.00 18.29 3.43
CA ALA A 171 -2.85 17.54 4.36
C ALA A 171 -2.93 16.03 4.04
N VAL A 172 -2.43 15.61 2.88
CA VAL A 172 -2.47 14.21 2.41
C VAL A 172 -1.15 13.50 2.69
N PHE A 173 -0.04 14.20 2.40
CA PHE A 173 1.31 13.69 2.61
C PHE A 173 1.88 14.10 3.97
N LEU A 174 2.97 13.47 4.36
CA LEU A 174 3.71 13.80 5.57
C LEU A 174 4.48 15.12 5.39
N HIS A 175 3.73 16.21 5.41
CA HIS A 175 4.20 17.58 5.45
C HIS A 175 3.74 18.20 6.77
N LEU A 176 4.69 18.47 7.65
CA LEU A 176 4.44 19.04 8.98
C LEU A 176 5.38 20.23 9.18
N ALA A 177 4.85 21.33 9.70
CA ALA A 177 5.67 22.46 10.13
C ALA A 177 6.46 22.11 11.42
N PRO A 178 7.58 22.81 11.70
CA PRO A 178 8.22 22.72 13.01
C PRO A 178 7.22 22.96 14.15
N GLY A 179 7.24 22.10 15.16
CA GLY A 179 6.32 22.14 16.30
C GLY A 179 4.89 21.63 16.05
N GLU A 180 4.53 21.22 14.83
CA GLU A 180 3.16 20.73 14.53
C GLU A 180 2.90 19.34 15.15
N HIS A 181 3.93 18.49 15.27
CA HIS A 181 3.78 17.14 15.82
C HIS A 181 5.01 16.71 16.65
N PRO A 182 4.84 16.09 17.83
CA PRO A 182 5.94 15.75 18.73
C PRO A 182 6.97 14.76 18.14
N ASN A 183 6.55 13.86 17.24
CA ASN A 183 7.47 12.94 16.55
C ASN A 183 8.32 13.62 15.45
N TYR A 184 7.98 14.86 15.07
CA TYR A 184 8.65 15.64 14.03
C TYR A 184 8.89 17.07 14.52
N PRO A 185 9.71 17.28 15.58
CA PRO A 185 9.87 18.59 16.21
C PRO A 185 10.38 19.66 15.25
N GLU A 186 11.29 19.29 14.35
CA GLU A 186 11.85 20.16 13.31
C GLU A 186 10.97 20.25 12.05
N GLY A 187 9.78 19.64 12.07
CA GLY A 187 8.95 19.48 10.88
C GLY A 187 9.49 18.42 9.91
N VAL A 188 8.76 18.22 8.82
CA VAL A 188 9.12 17.27 7.75
C VAL A 188 8.39 17.66 6.46
N ALA A 189 9.04 17.44 5.32
CA ALA A 189 8.44 17.62 3.99
C ALA A 189 8.72 16.37 3.13
N ASP A 190 7.85 15.39 3.24
CA ASP A 190 7.96 14.11 2.52
C ASP A 190 6.88 14.00 1.43
N ASN A 191 7.32 13.94 0.18
CA ASN A 191 6.46 13.88 -1.00
C ASN A 191 6.03 12.44 -1.38
N THR A 192 6.39 11.43 -0.58
CA THR A 192 6.08 10.02 -0.85
C THR A 192 5.18 9.43 0.20
N HIS A 193 5.48 9.64 1.48
CA HIS A 193 4.72 9.00 2.56
C HIS A 193 3.47 9.80 2.91
N LEU A 194 2.36 9.09 3.08
CA LEU A 194 1.09 9.66 3.52
C LEU A 194 1.14 9.96 5.02
N ARG A 195 0.35 10.94 5.45
CA ARG A 195 -0.11 11.01 6.84
C ARG A 195 -1.42 10.23 6.99
N ASP A 196 -1.81 9.98 8.23
CA ASP A 196 -3.10 9.39 8.64
C ASP A 196 -4.29 9.73 7.73
N ALA A 197 -4.56 11.01 7.47
CA ALA A 197 -5.67 11.44 6.62
C ALA A 197 -5.55 10.91 5.18
N GLY A 198 -4.38 11.05 4.56
CA GLY A 198 -4.14 10.54 3.21
C GLY A 198 -4.20 9.01 3.13
N ALA A 199 -3.69 8.32 4.16
CA ALA A 199 -3.75 6.87 4.27
C ALA A 199 -5.20 6.37 4.36
N ILE A 200 -6.04 7.04 5.16
CA ILE A 200 -7.47 6.73 5.31
C ILE A 200 -8.21 6.91 3.98
N GLU A 201 -7.99 8.00 3.26
CA GLU A 201 -8.68 8.23 1.97
C GLU A 201 -8.24 7.24 0.88
N CYS A 202 -6.94 6.93 0.80
CA CYS A 202 -6.45 5.88 -0.10
C CYS A 202 -7.07 4.51 0.25
N ALA A 203 -7.14 4.19 1.54
CA ALA A 203 -7.75 2.94 2.01
C ALA A 203 -9.26 2.89 1.74
N ARG A 204 -9.97 4.02 1.89
CA ARG A 204 -11.40 4.15 1.54
C ARG A 204 -11.63 3.89 0.06
N PHE A 205 -10.80 4.49 -0.80
CA PHE A 205 -10.85 4.23 -2.24
C PHE A 205 -10.63 2.75 -2.55
N VAL A 206 -9.58 2.13 -1.99
CA VAL A 206 -9.30 0.70 -2.17
C VAL A 206 -10.49 -0.15 -1.72
N ALA A 207 -11.06 0.11 -0.54
CA ALA A 207 -12.22 -0.63 -0.04
C ALA A 207 -13.47 -0.46 -0.94
N ASN A 208 -13.73 0.74 -1.44
CA ASN A 208 -14.82 0.98 -2.38
C ASN A 208 -14.62 0.22 -3.70
N GLU A 209 -13.39 0.18 -4.22
CA GLU A 209 -13.06 -0.56 -5.44
C GLU A 209 -13.15 -2.08 -5.25
N MET A 210 -12.77 -2.57 -4.06
CA MET A 210 -12.99 -3.97 -3.66
C MET A 210 -14.49 -4.31 -3.62
N ARG A 211 -15.32 -3.41 -3.06
CA ARG A 211 -16.78 -3.56 -3.01
C ARG A 211 -17.40 -3.57 -4.41
N ALA A 212 -17.02 -2.60 -5.25
CA ALA A 212 -17.55 -2.45 -6.61
C ALA A 212 -17.22 -3.65 -7.53
N ARG A 213 -16.05 -4.26 -7.32
CA ARG A 213 -15.62 -5.47 -8.05
C ARG A 213 -16.07 -6.78 -7.39
N VAL A 214 -16.84 -6.70 -6.30
CA VAL A 214 -17.35 -7.87 -5.57
C VAL A 214 -16.22 -8.81 -5.12
N LEU A 215 -15.08 -8.25 -4.68
CA LEU A 215 -13.94 -9.03 -4.19
C LEU A 215 -14.23 -9.67 -2.82
N LEU A 216 -15.19 -9.12 -2.09
CA LEU A 216 -15.74 -9.63 -0.84
C LEU A 216 -17.27 -9.40 -0.84
N PRO A 217 -18.05 -10.14 -0.04
CA PRO A 217 -19.46 -9.85 0.18
C PRO A 217 -19.68 -8.40 0.65
N ALA A 218 -20.78 -7.76 0.22
CA ALA A 218 -21.08 -6.37 0.58
C ALA A 218 -21.13 -6.12 2.10
N ALA A 219 -21.57 -7.12 2.88
CA ALA A 219 -21.61 -7.08 4.34
C ALA A 219 -20.21 -6.98 4.99
N CYS A 220 -19.14 -7.25 4.24
CA CYS A 220 -17.77 -7.11 4.73
C CYS A 220 -17.28 -5.65 4.74
N PHE A 221 -18.04 -4.69 4.20
CA PHE A 221 -17.62 -3.29 4.11
C PHE A 221 -18.37 -2.43 5.13
N ARG A 222 -17.62 -1.54 5.79
CA ARG A 222 -18.15 -0.54 6.75
C ARG A 222 -17.49 0.80 6.53
N ASN A 223 -18.08 1.87 7.04
CA ASN A 223 -17.49 3.22 7.09
C ASN A 223 -17.06 3.83 5.72
N VAL A 224 -17.39 3.20 4.59
CA VAL A 224 -16.94 3.64 3.26
C VAL A 224 -17.57 4.96 2.81
N GLU A 225 -18.70 5.36 3.43
CA GLU A 225 -19.36 6.66 3.23
C GLU A 225 -19.27 7.57 4.48
N THR A 226 -18.55 7.12 5.52
CA THR A 226 -18.50 7.80 6.82
C THR A 226 -17.26 8.68 6.91
N ALA A 227 -17.44 9.94 7.31
CA ALA A 227 -16.34 10.82 7.67
C ALA A 227 -15.66 10.32 8.96
N LEU A 228 -14.35 10.13 8.92
CA LEU A 228 -13.54 9.67 10.05
C LEU A 228 -12.62 10.80 10.49
N ASP A 229 -12.46 10.99 11.80
CA ASP A 229 -11.41 11.84 12.36
C ASP A 229 -10.08 11.10 12.30
N PRO A 230 -9.11 11.52 11.44
CA PRO A 230 -7.87 10.78 11.23
C PRO A 230 -7.05 10.58 12.51
N ALA A 231 -7.03 11.58 13.39
CA ALA A 231 -6.24 11.56 14.62
C ALA A 231 -6.76 10.54 15.64
N ARG A 232 -8.03 10.14 15.52
CA ARG A 232 -8.70 9.21 16.45
C ARG A 232 -8.98 7.85 15.83
N ALA A 233 -9.15 7.81 14.50
CA ALA A 233 -9.54 6.59 13.80
C ALA A 233 -8.38 5.63 13.60
N LEU A 234 -7.17 6.13 13.32
CA LEU A 234 -6.04 5.28 12.97
C LEU A 234 -5.20 4.93 14.20
N GLU A 235 -5.10 3.64 14.48
CA GLU A 235 -4.24 3.13 15.54
C GLU A 235 -2.81 2.92 15.05
N PHE A 236 -1.84 3.27 15.90
CA PHE A 236 -0.43 3.02 15.69
C PHE A 236 0.08 1.99 16.70
N PRO A 237 0.60 0.84 16.25
CA PRO A 237 1.23 -0.13 17.15
C PRO A 237 2.40 0.52 17.88
N ASP A 238 2.65 0.11 19.11
CA ASP A 238 3.90 0.47 19.77
C ASP A 238 5.10 -0.12 19.02
N ASP A 239 6.27 0.46 19.26
CA ASP A 239 7.50 0.14 18.53
C ASP A 239 7.94 -1.33 18.71
N ALA A 240 7.64 -1.94 19.87
CA ALA A 240 8.00 -3.34 20.13
C ALA A 240 7.07 -4.30 19.38
N ALA A 241 5.76 -4.06 19.41
CA ALA A 241 4.78 -4.80 18.62
C ALA A 241 5.05 -4.69 17.13
N PHE A 242 5.35 -3.47 16.63
CA PHE A 242 5.73 -3.26 15.25
C PHE A 242 7.01 -4.02 14.86
N ALA A 243 8.05 -3.97 15.70
CA ALA A 243 9.30 -4.68 15.46
C ALA A 243 9.10 -6.20 15.44
N TYR A 244 8.29 -6.72 16.37
CA TYR A 244 7.93 -8.13 16.43
C TYR A 244 7.22 -8.57 15.15
N LEU A 245 6.12 -7.91 14.77
CA LEU A 245 5.36 -8.24 13.55
C LEU A 245 6.21 -8.12 12.29
N THR A 246 7.08 -7.11 12.24
CA THR A 246 8.05 -6.95 11.14
C THR A 246 8.95 -8.18 11.02
N LYS A 247 9.50 -8.66 12.14
CA LYS A 247 10.49 -9.73 12.18
C LYS A 247 9.87 -11.10 11.92
N THR A 248 8.64 -11.32 12.38
CA THR A 248 8.00 -12.64 12.31
C THR A 248 7.32 -12.92 10.97
N ARG A 249 6.99 -11.88 10.18
CA ARG A 249 6.37 -12.01 8.84
C ARG A 249 7.38 -12.26 7.71
N THR A 250 8.33 -13.18 7.93
CA THR A 250 9.30 -13.66 6.94
C THR A 250 9.52 -15.16 7.13
N THR A 251 9.85 -15.90 6.06
CA THR A 251 10.28 -17.30 6.20
C THR A 251 11.47 -17.39 7.16
N GLY A 252 11.46 -18.37 8.06
CA GLY A 252 12.48 -18.51 9.11
C GLY A 252 12.41 -17.46 10.25
N GLY A 253 11.40 -16.57 10.25
CA GLY A 253 11.17 -15.57 11.29
C GLY A 253 10.62 -16.11 12.62
N ARG A 254 10.39 -17.42 12.72
CA ARG A 254 10.04 -18.10 13.96
C ARG A 254 11.31 -18.25 14.82
N ARG A 255 11.38 -17.52 15.93
CA ARG A 255 12.21 -17.89 17.08
C ARG A 255 11.35 -18.64 18.06
#